data_AF-A0A957F4J1-F1
#
_entry.id   AF-A0A957F4J1-F1
#
_cell.length_a   1.000
_cell.length_b   1.000
_cell.length_c   1.000
_cell.angle_alpha   90.00
_cell.angle_beta   90.00
_cell.angle_gamma   90.00
#
_symmetry.space_group_name_H-M   'P 1'
#
loop_
_entity.id
_entity.type
_entity.pdbx_description
1 polymer ?
#
loop_
_entity_poly.entity_id
_entity_poly.type
_entity_poly.pdbx_seq_one_letter_code
_entity_poly.pdbx_strand_id
1 'polypeptide(L)'
;MKKVTIEVPDSLYIELERIAAAADKSLSEVIAQSIRSGMPPSLSKVPSAFHDELLALNKLSDRDLIRVVEGDLTPQASEDEQHRKADFAALCRMYALSLLKWRGHPIPAPYESLVG
;
A
#
# COMPACT_ATOMS: atom_id res chain seq x y z
N MET A 1 1.47 12.66 -21.14
CA MET A 1 0.85 12.70 -19.79
C MET A 1 -0.56 12.13 -19.88
N LYS A 2 -1.09 11.54 -18.80
CA LYS A 2 -2.48 11.04 -18.71
C LYS A 2 -3.23 11.95 -17.73
N LYS A 3 -4.49 12.29 -18.03
CA LYS A 3 -5.37 13.09 -17.16
C LYS A 3 -6.40 12.17 -16.51
N VAL A 4 -6.62 12.35 -15.21
CA VAL A 4 -7.64 11.66 -14.43
C VAL A 4 -8.56 12.72 -13.83
N THR A 5 -9.87 12.53 -13.90
CA THR A 5 -10.87 13.39 -13.26
C THR A 5 -11.54 12.57 -12.16
N ILE A 6 -11.60 13.14 -10.96
CA ILE A 6 -12.24 12.54 -9.79
C ILE A 6 -13.17 13.56 -9.15
N GLU A 7 -14.27 13.08 -8.58
CA GLU A 7 -15.09 13.87 -7.66
C GLU A 7 -14.51 13.72 -6.26
N VAL A 8 -14.35 14.84 -5.56
CA VAL A 8 -13.85 14.88 -4.18
C VAL A 8 -14.83 15.67 -3.31
N PRO A 9 -14.93 15.37 -2.01
CA PRO A 9 -15.72 16.19 -1.10
C PRO A 9 -15.25 17.65 -1.11
N ASP A 10 -16.20 18.59 -1.07
CA ASP A 10 -15.90 20.04 -1.06
C ASP A 10 -14.92 20.41 0.06
N SER A 11 -15.04 19.78 1.23
CA SER A 11 -14.14 19.99 2.36
C SER A 11 -12.68 19.69 2.01
N LEU A 12 -12.43 18.58 1.30
CA LEU A 12 -11.09 18.18 0.87
C LEU A 12 -10.55 19.15 -0.19
N TYR A 13 -11.38 19.57 -1.14
CA TYR A 13 -10.98 20.55 -2.15
C TYR A 13 -10.56 21.89 -1.51
N ILE A 14 -11.38 22.42 -0.60
CA ILE A 14 -11.13 23.68 0.10
C ILE A 14 -9.83 23.60 0.92
N GLU A 15 -9.57 22.48 1.58
CA GLU A 15 -8.34 22.29 2.35
C GLU A 15 -7.09 22.27 1.45
N LEU A 16 -7.14 21.54 0.34
CA LEU A 16 -6.05 21.51 -0.64
C LEU A 16 -5.78 22.88 -1.28
N GLU A 17 -6.83 23.66 -1.56
CA GLU A 17 -6.71 25.01 -2.10
C GLU A 17 -6.04 25.96 -1.10
N ARG A 18 -6.41 25.89 0.19
CA ARG A 18 -5.75 26.66 1.26
C ARG A 18 -4.27 26.32 1.38
N ILE A 19 -3.92 25.04 1.34
CA ILE A 19 -2.52 24.59 1.40
C ILE A 19 -1.74 25.09 0.18
N ALA A 20 -2.33 25.02 -1.02
CA ALA A 20 -1.72 25.51 -2.25
C ALA A 20 -1.41 27.01 -2.17
N ALA A 21 -2.38 27.81 -1.73
CA ALA A 21 -2.20 29.24 -1.53
C ALA A 21 -1.11 29.56 -0.48
N ALA A 22 -1.10 28.84 0.65
CA ALA A 22 -0.11 29.03 1.70
C ALA A 22 1.31 28.61 1.28
N ALA A 23 1.43 27.60 0.41
CA ALA A 23 2.70 27.07 -0.07
C ALA A 23 3.23 27.77 -1.33
N ASP A 24 2.50 28.76 -1.87
CA ASP A 24 2.77 29.40 -3.16
C ASP A 24 2.95 28.37 -4.30
N LYS A 25 2.08 27.35 -4.32
CA LYS A 25 2.06 26.27 -5.30
C LYS A 25 0.71 26.19 -5.98
N SER A 26 0.67 25.60 -7.17
CA SER A 26 -0.60 25.30 -7.81
C SER A 26 -1.34 24.17 -7.07
N LEU A 27 -2.68 24.20 -7.12
CA LEU A 27 -3.51 23.12 -6.57
C LEU A 27 -3.13 21.75 -7.15
N SER A 28 -2.79 21.70 -8.45
CA SER A 28 -2.37 20.46 -9.12
C SER A 28 -1.05 19.91 -8.55
N GLU A 29 -0.09 20.76 -8.19
CA GLU A 29 1.16 20.32 -7.57
C GLU A 29 0.94 19.76 -6.17
N VAL A 30 0.11 20.42 -5.37
CA VAL A 30 -0.27 19.93 -4.03
C VAL A 30 -0.99 18.60 -4.14
N ILE A 31 -1.98 18.47 -5.03
CA ILE A 31 -2.69 17.20 -5.28
C ILE A 31 -1.70 16.10 -5.69
N ALA A 32 -0.82 16.37 -6.66
CA ALA A 32 0.16 15.39 -7.13
C ALA A 32 1.16 15.00 -6.02
N GLN A 33 1.54 15.95 -5.16
CA GLN A 33 2.38 15.67 -4.00
C GLN A 33 1.66 14.79 -2.99
N SER A 34 0.41 15.11 -2.64
CA SER A 34 -0.41 14.31 -1.71
C SER A 34 -0.62 12.88 -2.24
N ILE A 35 -0.91 12.71 -3.53
CA ILE A 35 -1.04 11.38 -4.16
C ILE A 35 0.28 10.62 -4.09
N ARG A 36 1.42 11.27 -4.41
CA ARG A 36 2.74 10.62 -4.34
C ARG A 36 3.07 10.13 -2.92
N SER A 37 2.76 10.93 -1.90
CA SER A 37 2.96 10.55 -0.51
C SER A 37 2.02 9.44 -0.04
N GLY A 38 0.82 9.35 -0.63
CA GLY A 38 -0.19 8.34 -0.34
C GLY A 38 -0.20 7.14 -1.29
N MET A 39 0.89 6.89 -2.02
CA MET A 39 0.95 5.77 -2.97
C MET A 39 0.83 4.41 -2.26
N PRO A 40 0.12 3.44 -2.88
CA PRO A 40 0.12 2.06 -2.37
C PRO A 40 1.54 1.46 -2.39
N PRO A 41 1.79 0.42 -1.58
CA PRO A 41 3.11 -0.20 -1.51
C PRO A 41 3.59 -0.72 -2.88
N SER A 42 4.83 -0.37 -3.23
CA SER A 42 5.46 -0.77 -4.49
C SER A 42 6.11 -2.15 -4.40
N LEU A 43 6.00 -2.93 -5.47
CA LEU A 43 6.69 -4.22 -5.64
C LEU A 43 7.98 -4.10 -6.47
N SER A 44 8.47 -2.88 -6.72
CA SER A 44 9.67 -2.65 -7.56
C SER A 44 10.94 -3.36 -7.10
N LYS A 45 11.06 -3.67 -5.81
CA LYS A 45 12.18 -4.42 -5.22
C LYS A 45 11.91 -5.92 -5.07
N VAL A 46 10.68 -6.36 -5.32
CA VAL A 46 10.29 -7.78 -5.25
C VAL A 46 10.50 -8.41 -6.63
N PRO A 47 11.04 -9.64 -6.73
CA PRO A 47 11.09 -10.35 -8.00
C PRO A 47 9.72 -10.48 -8.66
N SER A 48 9.66 -10.27 -9.97
CA SER A 48 8.40 -10.25 -10.73
C SER A 48 7.60 -11.56 -10.64
N ALA A 49 8.29 -12.68 -10.39
CA ALA A 49 7.67 -13.99 -10.18
C ALA A 49 6.61 -14.00 -9.05
N PHE A 50 6.73 -13.09 -8.08
CA PHE A 50 5.81 -13.01 -6.94
C PHE A 50 4.76 -11.90 -7.08
N HIS A 51 4.81 -11.09 -8.15
CA HIS A 51 4.01 -9.86 -8.23
C HIS A 51 2.52 -10.14 -8.28
N ASP A 52 2.08 -11.08 -9.10
CA ASP A 52 0.65 -11.37 -9.26
C ASP A 52 0.03 -11.88 -7.95
N GLU A 53 0.73 -12.79 -7.27
CA GLU A 53 0.29 -13.36 -5.99
C GLU A 53 0.24 -12.29 -4.90
N LEU A 54 1.23 -11.41 -4.82
CA LEU A 54 1.21 -10.29 -3.87
C LEU A 54 0.14 -9.26 -4.22
N LEU A 55 -0.02 -8.89 -5.48
CA LEU A 55 -1.05 -7.94 -5.91
C LEU A 55 -2.47 -8.46 -5.60
N ALA A 56 -2.68 -9.77 -5.61
CA ALA A 56 -3.96 -10.38 -5.23
C ALA A 56 -4.38 -10.03 -3.79
N LEU A 57 -3.44 -9.76 -2.86
CA LEU A 57 -3.74 -9.34 -1.50
C LEU A 57 -4.49 -8.00 -1.45
N ASN A 58 -4.39 -7.14 -2.46
CA ASN A 58 -5.14 -5.88 -2.53
C ASN A 58 -6.67 -6.11 -2.54
N LYS A 59 -7.14 -7.30 -2.92
CA LYS A 59 -8.56 -7.65 -2.93
C LYS A 59 -9.08 -8.10 -1.55
N LEU A 60 -8.18 -8.40 -0.62
CA LEU A 60 -8.55 -8.87 0.71
C LEU A 60 -9.13 -7.74 1.56
N SER A 61 -10.05 -8.10 2.44
CA SER A 61 -10.55 -7.22 3.49
C SER A 61 -9.44 -6.93 4.51
N ASP A 62 -9.57 -5.85 5.27
CA ASP A 62 -8.59 -5.52 6.32
C ASP A 62 -8.47 -6.65 7.36
N ARG A 63 -9.59 -7.31 7.69
CA ARG A 63 -9.60 -8.47 8.57
C ARG A 63 -8.80 -9.64 8.01
N ASP A 64 -8.92 -9.92 6.72
CA ASP A 64 -8.18 -11.01 6.09
C ASP A 64 -6.70 -10.67 5.93
N LEU A 65 -6.36 -9.40 5.69
CA LEU A 65 -4.97 -8.93 5.71
C LEU A 65 -4.34 -9.07 7.10
N ILE A 66 -5.07 -8.79 8.17
CA ILE A 66 -4.60 -9.04 9.55
C ILE A 66 -4.28 -10.52 9.74
N ARG A 67 -5.16 -11.42 9.30
CA ARG A 67 -4.91 -12.87 9.36
C ARG A 67 -3.69 -13.30 8.54
N VAL A 68 -3.41 -12.63 7.41
CA VAL A 68 -2.17 -12.86 6.66
C VAL A 68 -0.96 -12.49 7.51
N VAL A 69 -0.98 -11.30 8.13
CA VAL A 69 0.09 -10.82 9.00
C VAL A 69 0.33 -11.76 10.19
N GLU A 70 -0.74 -12.28 10.79
CA GLU A 70 -0.70 -13.23 11.92
C GLU A 70 -0.26 -14.64 11.51
N GLY A 71 -0.30 -14.97 10.22
CA GLY A 71 0.03 -16.29 9.69
C GLY A 71 -1.17 -17.26 9.64
N ASP A 72 -2.33 -16.83 10.09
CA ASP A 72 -3.60 -17.59 10.10
C ASP A 72 -4.25 -17.73 8.72
N LEU A 73 -3.78 -16.94 7.75
CA LEU A 73 -4.17 -17.02 6.35
C LEU A 73 -2.92 -16.93 5.48
N THR A 74 -2.43 -18.06 4.99
CA THR A 74 -1.35 -18.07 4.01
C THR A 74 -1.95 -18.13 2.60
N PRO A 75 -1.72 -17.11 1.75
CA PRO A 75 -2.10 -17.19 0.34
C PRO A 75 -1.48 -18.43 -0.30
N GLN A 76 -2.20 -19.08 -1.22
CA GLN A 76 -1.66 -20.25 -1.91
C GLN A 76 -0.44 -19.83 -2.73
N ALA A 77 0.75 -20.17 -2.25
CA ALA A 77 1.99 -20.07 -3.00
C ALA A 77 1.99 -21.15 -4.08
N SER A 78 2.59 -20.87 -5.24
CA SER A 78 2.98 -21.95 -6.12
C SER A 78 3.96 -22.90 -5.40
N GLU A 79 3.88 -24.19 -5.69
CA GLU A 79 4.71 -25.24 -5.05
C GLU A 79 6.18 -25.21 -5.52
N ASP A 80 6.57 -24.19 -6.28
CA ASP A 80 7.88 -24.06 -6.87
C ASP A 80 8.96 -23.85 -5.78
N GLU A 81 10.13 -24.46 -5.98
CA GLU A 81 11.26 -24.38 -5.06
C GLU A 81 11.67 -22.92 -4.75
N GLN A 82 11.42 -22.00 -5.68
CA GLN A 82 11.68 -20.58 -5.52
C GLN A 82 10.79 -19.93 -4.43
N HIS A 83 9.52 -20.30 -4.32
CA HIS A 83 8.60 -19.77 -3.30
C HIS A 83 8.96 -20.30 -1.91
N ARG A 84 9.38 -21.57 -1.85
CA ARG A 84 9.89 -22.20 -0.63
C ARG A 84 11.20 -21.56 -0.16
N LYS A 85 12.14 -21.34 -1.09
CA LYS A 85 13.45 -20.73 -0.80
C LYS A 85 13.35 -19.25 -0.41
N ALA A 86 12.37 -18.52 -0.94
CA ALA A 86 12.21 -17.09 -0.71
C ALA A 86 11.42 -16.73 0.57
N ASP A 87 10.95 -17.71 1.35
CA ASP A 87 9.96 -17.52 2.42
C ASP A 87 8.79 -16.65 1.93
N PHE A 88 8.06 -17.15 0.93
CA PHE A 88 6.94 -16.44 0.32
C PHE A 88 5.91 -15.98 1.35
N ALA A 89 5.70 -16.75 2.42
CA ALA A 89 4.83 -16.36 3.53
C ALA A 89 5.31 -15.07 4.21
N ALA A 90 6.62 -14.86 4.39
CA ALA A 90 7.17 -13.60 4.89
C ALA A 90 6.91 -12.43 3.92
N LEU A 91 7.03 -12.67 2.60
CA LEU A 91 6.70 -11.65 1.60
C LEU A 91 5.22 -11.24 1.67
N CYS A 92 4.31 -12.22 1.79
CA CYS A 92 2.88 -11.94 1.98
C CYS A 92 2.63 -11.13 3.25
N ARG A 93 3.25 -11.51 4.39
CA ARG A 93 3.10 -10.79 5.66
C ARG A 93 3.57 -9.33 5.55
N MET A 94 4.74 -9.08 4.98
CA MET A 94 5.25 -7.71 4.83
C MET A 94 4.40 -6.88 3.87
N TYR A 95 3.92 -7.47 2.77
CA TYR A 95 3.07 -6.75 1.83
C TYR A 95 1.69 -6.45 2.44
N ALA A 96 1.07 -7.41 3.12
CA ALA A 96 -0.18 -7.23 3.84
C ALA A 96 -0.10 -6.12 4.90
N LEU A 97 0.99 -6.09 5.67
CA LEU A 97 1.23 -5.03 6.64
C LEU A 97 1.32 -3.65 5.96
N SER A 98 2.01 -3.58 4.83
CA SER A 98 2.16 -2.34 4.07
C SER A 98 0.82 -1.85 3.49
N LEU A 99 -0.06 -2.78 3.08
CA LEU A 99 -1.43 -2.47 2.65
C LEU A 99 -2.29 -1.95 3.81
N LEU A 100 -2.22 -2.57 4.99
CA LEU A 100 -2.93 -2.12 6.18
C LEU A 100 -2.53 -0.68 6.55
N LYS A 101 -1.21 -0.39 6.56
CA LYS A 101 -0.69 0.97 6.77
C LYS A 101 -1.27 1.96 5.76
N TRP A 102 -1.26 1.59 4.47
CA TRP A 102 -1.78 2.44 3.40
C TRP A 102 -3.29 2.69 3.53
N ARG A 103 -4.05 1.74 4.07
CA ARG A 103 -5.50 1.86 4.34
C ARG A 103 -5.83 2.60 5.64
N GLY A 104 -4.82 3.10 6.36
CA GLY A 104 -5.00 3.89 7.57
C GLY A 104 -5.06 3.09 8.87
N HIS A 105 -4.72 1.80 8.85
CA HIS A 105 -4.60 1.01 10.08
C HIS A 105 -3.25 1.29 10.76
N PRO A 106 -3.22 1.40 12.11
CA PRO A 106 -1.96 1.49 12.83
C PRO A 106 -1.14 0.21 12.61
N ILE A 107 0.16 0.35 12.34
CA ILE A 107 1.10 -0.78 12.31
C ILE A 107 1.16 -1.33 13.74
N PRO A 108 0.85 -2.61 13.99
CA PRO A 108 0.99 -3.10 15.36
C PRO A 108 2.48 -3.14 15.77
N ALA A 109 2.74 -2.86 17.05
CA ALA A 109 4.07 -2.60 17.60
C ALA A 109 5.20 -3.59 17.20
N PRO A 110 5.00 -4.93 17.12
CA PRO A 110 6.09 -5.84 16.79
C PRO A 110 6.63 -5.72 15.36
N TYR A 111 5.99 -4.94 14.48
CA TYR A 111 6.41 -4.76 13.08
C TYR A 111 6.93 -3.35 12.77
N GLU A 112 6.93 -2.43 13.75
CA GLU A 112 7.46 -1.07 13.57
C GLU A 112 8.95 -1.07 13.18
N SER A 113 9.71 -2.06 13.65
CA SER A 113 11.15 -2.23 13.38
C SER A 113 11.48 -2.76 11.97
N LEU A 114 10.49 -3.29 11.24
CA LEU A 114 10.67 -3.88 9.91
C LEU A 114 10.33 -2.91 8.76
N VAL A 115 9.80 -1.73 9.08
CA VAL A 115 9.33 -0.72 8.11
C VAL A 115 10.20 0.55 8.14
N GLY A 116 11.43 0.45 8.68
CA GLY A 116 12.44 1.51 8.72
C GLY A 116 13.36 1.52 7.50
#